data_AF-A0A267E4R1-F1
#
_entry.id   AF-A0A267E4R1-F1
#
_cell.length_a   1.000
_cell.length_b   1.000
_cell.length_c   1.000
_cell.angle_alpha   90.00
_cell.angle_beta   90.00
_cell.angle_gamma   90.00
#
_symmetry.space_group_name_H-M   'P 1'
#
loop_
_entity.id
_entity.type
_entity.pdbx_description
1 polymer ?
#
loop_
_entity_poly.entity_id
_entity_poly.type
_entity_poly.pdbx_seq_one_letter_code
_entity_poly.pdbx_strand_id
1 'polypeptide(L)'
;MDQSSRPELPVDFYSALQESKQSLDTEFENNTNLRHHVRQLVQALKCRTDDAAAARQRMAAAIAAENILPDLSKLSMACLSKAGQQQLTKGEFQLLLCTLHLCHTCTDASPEFSAHLVGSGDALQLLKSLLAAWVQPHLEKRLEQQSVRGLKSCLSTVYNALWQGEARELCSLLALKQIGIVEAANQLFQLSDNKYIVQFSFLILVYSCSDDEAARFLQPGDSGQQQERVGRQLRQLVAGLGRACAAKHLRTEDGFSMDELLACVRRFSRRPDHRPLVLRQDCLAELQRLLQTAAERPASQIVAALEIALSLSLHPTCVDAVRRSLGSELQSLVVEGGGRLADAVRCLLESPESDSKEQPRWTTDAFSGPNEELRTSQRKARSINERQSNSQASGQKPSVLPLENGAASAYLVLSWSRQDSDAAFARWLVAKLNENWHRTIDLSTDSTAGLIDGCRAVILCVSKPYELNSLCEFEAHRAEVLEKPLVPLLCGEGYQPGSWLSPILARYSAQADLLIDFSKQRDRAKSFSTLIGRLNVSLSPRGQRLLRQQFQQ
;
A
#
# COMPACT_ATOMS: atom_id res chain seq x y z
N MET A 1 0.28 26.63 20.33
CA MET A 1 0.16 25.62 21.39
C MET A 1 -1.32 25.32 21.55
N ASP A 2 -1.80 24.28 20.90
CA ASP A 2 -3.20 23.88 20.94
C ASP A 2 -3.31 22.68 21.90
N GLN A 3 -4.17 22.76 22.91
CA GLN A 3 -4.26 21.80 24.02
C GLN A 3 -4.83 20.43 23.61
N SER A 4 -5.11 20.23 22.32
CA SER A 4 -5.77 19.06 21.75
C SER A 4 -4.87 17.83 21.57
N SER A 5 -3.57 17.95 21.83
CA SER A 5 -2.56 16.90 21.66
C SER A 5 -1.89 16.44 22.96
N ARG A 6 -2.35 16.90 24.13
CA ARG A 6 -1.94 16.26 25.39
C ARG A 6 -2.63 14.89 25.47
N PRO A 7 -1.89 13.79 25.73
CA PRO A 7 -2.54 12.56 26.14
C PRO A 7 -3.28 12.87 27.44
N GLU A 8 -4.61 12.87 27.41
CA GLU A 8 -5.42 12.84 28.63
C GLU A 8 -4.90 11.67 29.47
N LEU A 9 -4.47 11.98 30.69
CA LEU A 9 -3.76 11.03 31.55
C LEU A 9 -4.74 9.90 31.93
N PRO A 10 -4.24 8.72 32.36
CA PRO A 10 -5.06 7.70 33.01
C PRO A 10 -5.93 8.22 34.18
N VAL A 11 -5.60 9.41 34.68
CA VAL A 11 -6.33 10.16 35.72
C VAL A 11 -7.69 10.67 35.22
N ASP A 12 -7.83 11.07 33.95
CA ASP A 12 -9.10 11.52 33.36
C ASP A 12 -10.06 10.36 33.10
N PHE A 13 -9.51 9.17 32.83
CA PHE A 13 -10.28 7.93 32.71
C PHE A 13 -10.89 7.52 34.06
N TYR A 14 -10.16 7.69 35.16
CA TYR A 14 -10.65 7.38 36.52
C TYR A 14 -11.77 8.32 36.96
N SER A 15 -11.61 9.63 36.75
CA SER A 15 -12.65 10.61 37.07
C SER A 15 -13.88 10.42 36.19
N ALA A 16 -13.72 10.14 34.89
CA ALA A 16 -14.82 9.84 33.99
C ALA A 16 -15.60 8.57 34.40
N LEU A 17 -14.92 7.50 34.80
CA LEU A 17 -15.57 6.28 35.32
C LEU A 17 -16.24 6.49 36.69
N GLN A 18 -15.67 7.34 37.56
CA GLN A 18 -16.30 7.70 38.82
C GLN A 18 -17.54 8.59 38.63
N GLU A 19 -17.51 9.53 37.68
CA GLU A 19 -18.67 10.34 37.30
C GLU A 19 -19.76 9.48 36.62
N SER A 20 -19.37 8.56 35.73
CA SER A 20 -20.29 7.57 35.15
C SER A 20 -20.91 6.69 36.22
N LYS A 21 -20.14 6.26 37.23
CA LYS A 21 -20.64 5.49 38.37
C LYS A 21 -21.77 6.24 39.08
N GLN A 22 -21.57 7.52 39.44
CA GLN A 22 -22.58 8.35 40.12
C GLN A 22 -23.85 8.60 39.28
N SER A 23 -23.75 8.53 37.94
CA SER A 23 -24.88 8.77 37.04
C SER A 23 -25.61 7.50 36.59
N LEU A 24 -25.01 6.32 36.77
CA LEU A 24 -25.54 5.01 36.34
C LEU A 24 -25.99 4.13 37.52
N ASP A 25 -26.21 4.73 38.69
CA ASP A 25 -26.38 4.06 39.99
C ASP A 25 -27.46 2.96 40.06
N THR A 26 -28.35 2.78 39.08
CA THR A 26 -29.33 1.66 39.08
C THR A 26 -28.96 0.48 38.17
N GLU A 27 -28.37 0.69 37.00
CA GLU A 27 -27.93 -0.39 36.10
C GLU A 27 -26.50 -0.88 36.42
N PHE A 28 -25.61 0.04 36.81
CA PHE A 28 -24.23 -0.26 37.18
C PHE A 28 -24.14 -0.95 38.56
N GLU A 29 -25.06 -0.61 39.47
CA GLU A 29 -25.14 -1.31 40.74
C GLU A 29 -25.58 -2.77 40.53
N ASN A 30 -26.56 -3.05 39.69
CA ASN A 30 -27.05 -4.42 39.53
C ASN A 30 -26.09 -5.36 38.77
N ASN A 31 -25.04 -4.84 38.13
CA ASN A 31 -24.06 -5.66 37.39
C ASN A 31 -22.75 -5.87 38.18
N THR A 32 -22.71 -6.92 39.00
CA THR A 32 -21.56 -7.28 39.85
C THR A 32 -20.28 -7.56 39.07
N ASN A 33 -20.37 -8.14 37.87
CA ASN A 33 -19.20 -8.39 37.00
C ASN A 33 -18.57 -7.08 36.53
N LEU A 34 -19.39 -6.09 36.18
CA LEU A 34 -18.88 -4.81 35.72
C LEU A 34 -18.18 -4.02 36.83
N ARG A 35 -18.72 -4.05 38.06
CA ARG A 35 -18.04 -3.46 39.22
C ARG A 35 -16.68 -4.13 39.47
N HIS A 36 -16.60 -5.45 39.26
CA HIS A 36 -15.34 -6.18 39.35
C HIS A 36 -14.36 -5.73 38.26
N HIS A 37 -14.79 -5.71 36.99
CA HIS A 37 -13.97 -5.28 35.86
C HIS A 37 -13.47 -3.83 35.97
N VAL A 38 -14.33 -2.90 36.40
CA VAL A 38 -13.93 -1.50 36.65
C VAL A 38 -12.91 -1.42 37.79
N ARG A 39 -13.08 -2.18 38.87
CA ARG A 39 -12.09 -2.22 39.96
C ARG A 39 -10.75 -2.79 39.49
N GLN A 40 -10.76 -3.83 38.67
CA GLN A 40 -9.55 -4.42 38.08
C GLN A 40 -8.84 -3.44 37.13
N LEU A 41 -9.57 -2.77 36.24
CA LEU A 41 -9.04 -1.69 35.38
C LEU A 41 -8.41 -0.57 36.20
N VAL A 42 -9.10 -0.12 37.26
CA VAL A 42 -8.59 0.90 38.18
C VAL A 42 -7.34 0.41 38.92
N GLN A 43 -7.26 -0.87 39.27
CA GLN A 43 -6.11 -1.45 39.93
C GLN A 43 -4.90 -1.58 39.00
N ALA A 44 -5.13 -1.95 37.73
CA ALA A 44 -4.11 -1.98 36.68
C ALA A 44 -3.54 -0.58 36.37
N LEU A 45 -4.40 0.45 36.41
CA LEU A 45 -4.02 1.86 36.17
C LEU A 45 -3.36 2.54 37.37
N LYS A 46 -3.59 2.07 38.60
CA LYS A 46 -3.02 2.63 39.83
C LYS A 46 -1.54 2.32 40.04
N CYS A 47 -0.95 1.42 39.26
CA CYS A 47 0.49 1.17 39.31
C CYS A 47 1.25 2.38 38.77
N ARG A 48 1.75 3.24 39.67
CA ARG A 48 2.70 4.31 39.35
C ARG A 48 3.85 3.72 38.55
N THR A 49 3.87 4.03 37.26
CA THR A 49 5.06 3.84 36.44
C THR A 49 5.38 5.14 35.78
N ASP A 50 6.65 5.52 35.89
CA ASP A 50 7.20 6.71 35.25
C ASP A 50 7.17 6.61 33.70
N ASP A 51 6.77 5.45 33.16
CA ASP A 51 6.60 5.19 31.73
C ASP A 51 5.12 4.94 31.37
N ALA A 52 4.55 5.88 30.60
CA ALA A 52 3.19 5.83 30.08
C ALA A 52 2.97 4.73 29.03
N ALA A 53 4.01 4.32 28.28
CA ALA A 53 3.90 3.24 27.31
C ALA A 53 3.73 1.89 28.00
N ALA A 54 4.54 1.62 29.03
CA ALA A 54 4.44 0.42 29.85
C ALA A 54 3.10 0.33 30.60
N ALA A 55 2.50 1.47 30.97
CA ALA A 55 1.17 1.50 31.60
C ALA A 55 0.07 1.08 30.61
N ARG A 56 0.12 1.58 29.35
CA ARG A 56 -0.85 1.21 28.31
C ARG A 56 -0.79 -0.27 27.93
N GLN A 57 0.41 -0.85 27.84
CA GLN A 57 0.57 -2.28 27.58
C GLN A 57 0.00 -3.15 28.71
N ARG A 58 0.25 -2.79 29.98
CA ARG A 58 -0.35 -3.50 31.13
C ARG A 58 -1.87 -3.41 31.15
N MET A 59 -2.42 -2.24 30.82
CA MET A 59 -3.87 -2.06 30.69
C MET A 59 -4.45 -2.96 29.59
N ALA A 60 -3.82 -3.00 28.42
CA ALA A 60 -4.23 -3.87 27.32
C ALA A 60 -4.21 -5.36 27.72
N ALA A 61 -3.13 -5.80 28.37
CA ALA A 61 -2.99 -7.18 28.87
C ALA A 61 -4.04 -7.54 29.92
N ALA A 62 -4.35 -6.64 30.85
CA ALA A 62 -5.37 -6.87 31.88
C ALA A 62 -6.77 -6.98 31.28
N ILE A 63 -7.12 -6.15 30.30
CA ILE A 63 -8.43 -6.22 29.62
C ILE A 63 -8.58 -7.53 28.86
N ALA A 64 -7.51 -7.97 28.17
CA ALA A 64 -7.52 -9.22 27.42
C ALA A 64 -7.61 -10.44 28.34
N ALA A 65 -6.85 -10.47 29.44
CA ALA A 65 -6.83 -11.58 30.39
C ALA A 65 -8.19 -11.80 31.08
N GLU A 66 -8.87 -10.71 31.45
CA GLU A 66 -10.15 -10.73 32.16
C GLU A 66 -11.36 -10.72 31.20
N ASN A 67 -11.12 -10.72 29.87
CA ASN A 67 -12.16 -10.68 28.84
C ASN A 67 -13.21 -9.57 29.07
N ILE A 68 -12.76 -8.37 29.43
CA ILE A 68 -13.64 -7.26 29.85
C ILE A 68 -14.32 -6.59 28.64
N LEU A 69 -13.70 -6.67 27.46
CA LEU A 69 -14.11 -5.92 26.27
C LEU A 69 -15.54 -6.23 25.78
N PRO A 70 -16.00 -7.50 25.69
CA PRO A 70 -17.38 -7.82 25.32
C PRO A 70 -18.42 -7.20 26.26
N ASP A 71 -18.19 -7.24 27.58
CA ASP A 71 -19.13 -6.72 28.57
C ASP A 71 -19.24 -5.19 28.52
N LEU A 72 -18.11 -4.48 28.39
CA LEU A 72 -18.12 -3.04 28.16
C LEU A 72 -18.80 -2.65 26.85
N SER A 73 -18.63 -3.48 25.81
CA SER A 73 -19.24 -3.26 24.50
C SER A 73 -20.76 -3.42 24.54
N LYS A 74 -21.27 -4.44 25.25
CA LYS A 74 -22.71 -4.66 25.44
C LYS A 74 -23.38 -3.51 26.18
N LEU A 75 -22.74 -2.98 27.22
CA LEU A 75 -23.29 -1.84 27.95
C LEU A 75 -23.27 -0.57 27.13
N SER A 76 -22.18 -0.30 26.43
CA SER A 76 -22.09 0.83 25.50
C SER A 76 -23.16 0.73 24.41
N MET A 77 -23.43 -0.48 23.92
CA MET A 77 -24.53 -0.76 22.98
C MET A 77 -25.91 -0.52 23.59
N ALA A 78 -26.13 -0.93 24.84
CA ALA A 78 -27.39 -0.67 25.56
C ALA A 78 -27.65 0.85 25.69
N CYS A 79 -26.62 1.62 26.06
CA CYS A 79 -26.69 3.08 26.08
C CYS A 79 -27.03 3.63 24.69
N LEU A 80 -26.31 3.22 23.65
CA LEU A 80 -26.56 3.70 22.28
C LEU A 80 -27.98 3.37 21.78
N SER A 81 -28.52 2.21 22.15
CA SER A 81 -29.89 1.83 21.79
C SER A 81 -30.95 2.73 22.45
N LYS A 82 -30.73 3.15 23.71
CA LYS A 82 -31.57 4.14 24.39
C LYS A 82 -31.51 5.50 23.72
N ALA A 83 -30.35 5.90 23.19
CA ALA A 83 -30.16 7.15 22.47
C ALA A 83 -31.08 7.31 21.24
N GLY A 84 -31.43 6.19 20.60
CA GLY A 84 -32.37 6.16 19.48
C GLY A 84 -33.83 6.38 19.88
N GLN A 85 -34.15 6.29 21.18
CA GLN A 85 -35.50 6.40 21.73
C GLN A 85 -35.67 7.62 22.66
N GLN A 86 -34.59 8.07 23.32
CA GLN A 86 -34.55 9.17 24.31
C GLN A 86 -33.16 9.86 24.31
N GLN A 87 -33.03 11.04 24.93
CA GLN A 87 -31.71 11.65 25.16
C GLN A 87 -30.90 10.84 26.18
N LEU A 88 -29.64 10.55 25.86
CA LEU A 88 -28.69 9.93 26.79
C LEU A 88 -28.47 10.80 28.02
N THR A 89 -28.37 10.18 29.18
CA THR A 89 -27.84 10.86 30.37
C THR A 89 -26.34 11.15 30.20
N LYS A 90 -25.85 12.14 30.94
CA LYS A 90 -24.42 12.53 30.92
C LYS A 90 -23.50 11.33 31.23
N GLY A 91 -23.86 10.47 32.18
CA GLY A 91 -23.07 9.29 32.55
C GLY A 91 -23.04 8.18 31.52
N GLU A 92 -24.17 7.91 30.87
CA GLU A 92 -24.26 6.91 29.78
C GLU A 92 -23.40 7.33 28.59
N PHE A 93 -23.45 8.60 28.22
CA PHE A 93 -22.61 9.13 27.14
C PHE A 93 -21.11 9.11 27.51
N GLN A 94 -20.78 9.41 28.77
CA GLN A 94 -19.39 9.33 29.26
C GLN A 94 -18.86 7.89 29.26
N LEU A 95 -19.68 6.88 29.58
CA LEU A 95 -19.31 5.47 29.51
C LEU A 95 -18.94 5.05 28.08
N LEU A 96 -19.73 5.51 27.10
CA LEU A 96 -19.47 5.27 25.68
C LEU A 96 -18.10 5.84 25.25
N LEU A 97 -17.84 7.11 25.61
CA LEU A 97 -16.56 7.76 25.31
C LEU A 97 -15.38 7.09 26.00
N CYS A 98 -15.55 6.65 27.25
CA CYS A 98 -14.52 5.89 27.98
C CYS A 98 -14.19 4.57 27.29
N THR A 99 -15.21 3.83 26.85
CA THR A 99 -15.02 2.55 26.14
C THR A 99 -14.25 2.76 24.83
N LEU A 100 -14.58 3.81 24.07
CA LEU A 100 -13.84 4.17 22.85
C LEU A 100 -12.40 4.61 23.13
N HIS A 101 -12.18 5.40 24.18
CA HIS A 101 -10.86 5.84 24.57
C HIS A 101 -9.96 4.66 24.99
N LEU A 102 -10.52 3.70 25.73
CA LEU A 102 -9.84 2.44 26.07
C LEU A 102 -9.45 1.68 24.81
N CYS A 103 -10.39 1.46 23.90
CA CYS A 103 -10.14 0.73 22.66
C CYS A 103 -9.05 1.41 21.84
N HIS A 104 -9.13 2.73 21.67
CA HIS A 104 -8.10 3.53 20.99
C HIS A 104 -6.71 3.37 21.63
N THR A 105 -6.63 3.53 22.96
CA THR A 105 -5.36 3.49 23.68
C THR A 105 -4.73 2.11 23.70
N CYS A 106 -5.54 1.06 23.86
CA CYS A 106 -5.05 -0.32 23.91
C CYS A 106 -4.68 -0.84 22.53
N THR A 107 -5.42 -0.48 21.47
CA THR A 107 -5.07 -0.83 20.08
C THR A 107 -3.80 -0.14 19.60
N ASP A 108 -3.50 1.09 20.03
CA ASP A 108 -2.22 1.75 19.72
C ASP A 108 -1.05 1.03 20.41
N ALA A 109 -1.27 0.47 21.61
CA ALA A 109 -0.21 -0.06 22.47
C ALA A 109 0.05 -1.57 22.33
N SER A 110 -0.92 -2.37 21.89
CA SER A 110 -0.82 -3.85 21.86
C SER A 110 -1.43 -4.45 20.57
N PRO A 111 -0.64 -5.22 19.80
CA PRO A 111 -1.17 -6.00 18.68
C PRO A 111 -2.13 -7.11 19.14
N GLU A 112 -1.85 -7.74 20.28
CA GLU A 112 -2.70 -8.82 20.84
C GLU A 112 -4.09 -8.30 21.20
N PHE A 113 -4.16 -7.08 21.76
CA PHE A 113 -5.43 -6.42 22.02
C PHE A 113 -6.19 -6.10 20.73
N SER A 114 -5.47 -5.72 19.67
CA SER A 114 -6.07 -5.48 18.36
C SER A 114 -6.69 -6.76 17.80
N ALA A 115 -6.00 -7.89 17.91
CA ALA A 115 -6.54 -9.20 17.55
C ALA A 115 -7.76 -9.58 18.40
N HIS A 116 -7.72 -9.34 19.72
CA HIS A 116 -8.85 -9.58 20.62
C HIS A 116 -10.07 -8.71 20.30
N LEU A 117 -9.86 -7.43 19.95
CA LEU A 117 -10.93 -6.52 19.54
C LEU A 117 -11.61 -7.00 18.25
N VAL A 118 -10.83 -7.45 17.27
CA VAL A 118 -11.38 -7.96 16.01
C VAL A 118 -12.04 -9.33 16.18
N GLY A 119 -11.58 -10.14 17.12
CA GLY A 119 -12.24 -11.40 17.51
C GLY A 119 -13.54 -11.22 18.30
N SER A 120 -13.79 -10.02 18.85
CA SER A 120 -14.97 -9.74 19.67
C SER A 120 -16.14 -9.26 18.83
N GLY A 121 -17.14 -10.14 18.63
CA GLY A 121 -18.37 -9.80 17.90
C GLY A 121 -19.13 -8.63 18.52
N ASP A 122 -19.16 -8.52 19.85
CA ASP A 122 -19.82 -7.41 20.56
C ASP A 122 -19.10 -6.08 20.33
N ALA A 123 -17.76 -6.07 20.33
CA ALA A 123 -16.98 -4.86 20.08
C ALA A 123 -17.13 -4.39 18.62
N LEU A 124 -17.09 -5.32 17.66
CA LEU A 124 -17.34 -5.01 16.26
C LEU A 124 -18.77 -4.48 16.04
N GLN A 125 -19.76 -5.06 16.70
CA GLN A 125 -21.14 -4.59 16.63
C GLN A 125 -21.31 -3.19 17.23
N LEU A 126 -20.57 -2.87 18.31
CA LEU A 126 -20.50 -1.51 18.85
C LEU A 126 -19.94 -0.53 17.81
N LEU A 127 -18.77 -0.82 17.24
CA LEU A 127 -18.15 0.03 16.22
C LEU A 127 -19.07 0.24 15.01
N LYS A 128 -19.71 -0.83 14.51
CA LYS A 128 -20.70 -0.75 13.44
C LYS A 128 -21.84 0.21 13.76
N SER A 129 -22.39 0.09 14.97
CA SER A 129 -23.55 0.89 15.39
C SER A 129 -23.18 2.36 15.57
N LEU A 130 -21.97 2.63 16.07
CA LEU A 130 -21.44 3.99 16.19
C LEU A 130 -21.18 4.65 14.85
N LEU A 131 -20.61 3.91 13.88
CA LEU A 131 -20.46 4.41 12.51
C LEU A 131 -21.81 4.77 11.90
N ALA A 132 -22.81 3.89 12.04
CA ALA A 132 -24.16 4.16 11.55
C ALA A 132 -24.80 5.38 12.24
N ALA A 133 -24.57 5.56 13.54
CA ALA A 133 -25.15 6.66 14.32
C ALA A 133 -24.46 8.01 14.07
N TRP A 134 -23.16 8.04 13.74
CA TRP A 134 -22.38 9.28 13.74
C TRP A 134 -21.91 9.76 12.37
N VAL A 135 -21.78 8.90 11.37
CA VAL A 135 -21.25 9.30 10.05
C VAL A 135 -22.17 10.31 9.36
N GLN A 136 -23.45 9.99 9.18
CA GLN A 136 -24.38 10.88 8.48
C GLN A 136 -24.62 12.20 9.24
N PRO A 137 -24.91 12.20 10.55
CA PRO A 137 -25.05 13.45 11.30
C PRO A 137 -23.78 14.32 11.30
N HIS A 138 -22.59 13.72 11.24
CA HIS A 138 -21.34 14.47 11.09
C HIS A 138 -21.27 15.18 9.73
N LEU A 139 -21.59 14.47 8.65
CA LEU A 139 -21.57 15.03 7.29
C LEU A 139 -22.59 16.16 7.11
N GLU A 140 -23.72 16.07 7.78
CA GLU A 140 -24.76 17.10 7.79
C GLU A 140 -24.49 18.23 8.80
N LYS A 141 -23.35 18.19 9.50
CA LYS A 141 -22.96 19.18 10.54
C LYS A 141 -23.95 19.27 11.71
N ARG A 142 -24.66 18.18 11.99
CA ARG A 142 -25.62 18.02 13.10
C ARG A 142 -25.02 17.31 14.32
N LEU A 143 -23.83 16.76 14.19
CA LEU A 143 -23.17 16.01 15.27
C LEU A 143 -22.51 16.94 16.30
N GLU A 144 -22.82 16.74 17.58
CA GLU A 144 -22.24 17.51 18.67
C GLU A 144 -20.72 17.29 18.82
N GLN A 145 -20.01 18.29 19.35
CA GLN A 145 -18.55 18.29 19.41
C GLN A 145 -17.96 17.10 20.17
N GLN A 146 -18.60 16.65 21.26
CA GLN A 146 -18.15 15.48 22.02
C GLN A 146 -18.32 14.19 21.20
N SER A 147 -19.44 14.05 20.48
CA SER A 147 -19.67 12.93 19.57
C SER A 147 -18.71 12.94 18.37
N VAL A 148 -18.28 14.11 17.90
CA VAL A 148 -17.20 14.23 16.90
C VAL A 148 -15.87 13.68 17.45
N ARG A 149 -15.56 13.90 18.75
CA ARG A 149 -14.38 13.27 19.39
C ARG A 149 -14.55 11.75 19.50
N GLY A 150 -15.75 11.28 19.81
CA GLY A 150 -16.11 9.86 19.78
C GLY A 150 -15.87 9.23 18.40
N LEU A 151 -16.36 9.86 17.33
CA LEU A 151 -16.16 9.41 15.95
C LEU A 151 -14.67 9.34 15.58
N LYS A 152 -13.88 10.35 15.96
CA LYS A 152 -12.41 10.31 15.77
C LYS A 152 -11.78 9.11 16.47
N SER A 153 -12.16 8.86 17.73
CA SER A 153 -11.64 7.73 18.52
C SER A 153 -12.05 6.38 17.91
N CYS A 154 -13.28 6.28 17.40
CA CYS A 154 -13.77 5.11 16.67
C CYS A 154 -12.93 4.83 15.42
N LEU A 155 -12.70 5.84 14.57
CA LEU A 155 -11.88 5.70 13.36
C LEU A 155 -10.43 5.36 13.71
N SER A 156 -9.85 6.02 14.71
CA SER A 156 -8.49 5.73 15.15
C SER A 156 -8.35 4.32 15.71
N THR A 157 -9.34 3.80 16.44
CA THR A 157 -9.34 2.42 16.95
C THR A 157 -9.28 1.42 15.80
N VAL A 158 -10.14 1.60 14.79
CA VAL A 158 -10.16 0.72 13.62
C VAL A 158 -8.86 0.83 12.82
N TYR A 159 -8.35 2.04 12.65
CA TYR A 159 -7.05 2.26 12.03
C TYR A 159 -5.91 1.54 12.75
N ASN A 160 -5.80 1.71 14.07
CA ASN A 160 -4.75 1.09 14.88
C ASN A 160 -4.80 -0.44 14.75
N ALA A 161 -6.02 -1.01 14.78
CA ALA A 161 -6.21 -2.44 14.55
C ALA A 161 -5.65 -2.87 13.18
N LEU A 162 -5.99 -2.16 12.10
CA LEU A 162 -5.48 -2.43 10.74
C LEU A 162 -3.94 -2.28 10.63
N TRP A 163 -3.35 -1.36 11.39
CA TRP A 163 -1.93 -1.07 11.35
C TRP A 163 -1.08 -2.17 12.00
N GLN A 164 -1.47 -2.66 13.19
CA GLN A 164 -0.68 -3.53 14.08
C GLN A 164 -0.48 -5.01 13.62
N GLY A 165 -0.56 -5.29 12.31
CA GLY A 165 0.00 -6.51 11.71
C GLY A 165 -0.83 -7.79 11.87
N GLU A 166 -1.29 -8.16 13.07
CA GLU A 166 -2.08 -9.40 13.28
C GLU A 166 -3.51 -9.28 12.73
N ALA A 167 -4.06 -8.06 12.66
CA ALA A 167 -5.33 -7.82 11.98
C ALA A 167 -5.23 -7.82 10.43
N ARG A 168 -4.02 -8.04 9.87
CA ARG A 168 -3.82 -8.22 8.43
C ARG A 168 -3.98 -9.67 7.99
N GLU A 169 -4.18 -10.61 8.93
CA GLU A 169 -4.72 -11.91 8.58
C GLU A 169 -6.09 -11.72 7.91
N LEU A 170 -6.32 -12.44 6.81
CA LEU A 170 -7.48 -12.26 5.93
C LEU A 170 -8.81 -12.20 6.72
N CYS A 171 -8.93 -13.01 7.77
CA CYS A 171 -10.10 -13.08 8.65
C CYS A 171 -10.39 -11.77 9.39
N SER A 172 -9.35 -11.12 9.92
CA SER A 172 -9.47 -9.87 10.68
C SER A 172 -9.86 -8.70 9.79
N LEU A 173 -9.29 -8.64 8.58
CA LEU A 173 -9.70 -7.66 7.57
C LEU A 173 -11.15 -7.87 7.13
N LEU A 174 -11.57 -9.11 6.92
CA LEU A 174 -12.96 -9.42 6.54
C LEU A 174 -13.95 -9.00 7.62
N ALA A 175 -13.64 -9.25 8.90
CA ALA A 175 -14.48 -8.85 10.01
C ALA A 175 -14.64 -7.31 10.09
N LEU A 176 -13.55 -6.56 9.90
CA LEU A 176 -13.61 -5.09 9.82
C LEU A 176 -14.36 -4.58 8.59
N LYS A 177 -14.31 -5.28 7.46
CA LYS A 177 -15.13 -4.92 6.29
C LYS A 177 -16.62 -5.15 6.53
N GLN A 178 -17.00 -6.20 7.24
CA GLN A 178 -18.40 -6.52 7.55
C GLN A 178 -19.11 -5.47 8.40
N ILE A 179 -18.36 -4.64 9.14
CA ILE A 179 -18.93 -3.51 9.88
C ILE A 179 -19.19 -2.26 9.01
N GLY A 180 -18.89 -2.31 7.70
CA GLY A 180 -19.11 -1.20 6.77
C GLY A 180 -18.11 -0.06 6.89
N ILE A 181 -16.91 -0.34 7.44
CA ILE A 181 -15.90 0.70 7.66
C ILE A 181 -15.39 1.30 6.35
N VAL A 182 -15.28 0.51 5.28
CA VAL A 182 -14.71 0.96 4.00
C VAL A 182 -15.63 2.01 3.36
N GLU A 183 -16.94 1.74 3.33
CA GLU A 183 -17.94 2.66 2.81
C GLU A 183 -18.04 3.93 3.66
N ALA A 184 -18.02 3.79 4.99
CA ALA A 184 -18.02 4.92 5.91
C ALA A 184 -16.77 5.80 5.73
N ALA A 185 -15.58 5.19 5.68
CA ALA A 185 -14.32 5.88 5.47
C ALA A 185 -14.30 6.58 4.10
N ASN A 186 -14.82 5.95 3.04
CA ASN A 186 -14.93 6.61 1.74
C ASN A 186 -15.84 7.84 1.80
N GLN A 187 -17.04 7.74 2.39
CA GLN A 187 -17.93 8.90 2.53
C GLN A 187 -17.29 10.04 3.33
N LEU A 188 -16.69 9.71 4.47
CA LEU A 188 -16.00 10.69 5.31
C LEU A 188 -14.80 11.33 4.60
N PHE A 189 -14.02 10.55 3.86
CA PHE A 189 -12.92 11.06 3.04
C PHE A 189 -13.42 12.04 1.96
N GLN A 190 -14.52 11.69 1.29
CA GLN A 190 -15.08 12.48 0.19
C GLN A 190 -15.84 13.72 0.64
N LEU A 191 -16.45 13.72 1.84
CA LEU A 191 -17.43 14.74 2.23
C LEU A 191 -17.11 15.50 3.52
N SER A 192 -16.22 14.99 4.38
CA SER A 192 -15.89 15.66 5.65
C SER A 192 -15.00 16.89 5.46
N ASP A 193 -15.24 17.93 6.25
CA ASP A 193 -14.38 19.12 6.36
C ASP A 193 -13.35 19.00 7.51
N ASN A 194 -13.45 17.97 8.36
CA ASN A 194 -12.59 17.80 9.53
C ASN A 194 -11.28 17.09 9.15
N LYS A 195 -10.14 17.82 9.24
CA LYS A 195 -8.79 17.33 8.91
C LYS A 195 -8.49 15.93 9.46
N TYR A 196 -8.72 15.71 10.76
CA TYR A 196 -8.38 14.44 11.42
C TYR A 196 -9.28 13.28 10.96
N ILE A 197 -10.57 13.53 10.75
CA ILE A 197 -11.49 12.51 10.25
C ILE A 197 -11.10 12.11 8.83
N VAL A 198 -10.78 13.09 7.97
CA VAL A 198 -10.31 12.82 6.61
C VAL A 198 -9.02 12.00 6.63
N GLN A 199 -8.08 12.33 7.53
CA GLN A 199 -6.81 11.62 7.70
C GLN A 199 -6.99 10.16 8.13
N PHE A 200 -7.76 9.88 9.19
CA PHE A 200 -8.01 8.50 9.61
C PHE A 200 -8.80 7.72 8.56
N SER A 201 -9.79 8.35 7.93
CA SER A 201 -10.56 7.74 6.84
C SER A 201 -9.65 7.35 5.68
N PHE A 202 -8.71 8.22 5.32
CA PHE A 202 -7.73 7.95 4.29
C PHE A 202 -6.82 6.77 4.65
N LEU A 203 -6.25 6.74 5.86
CA LEU A 203 -5.43 5.62 6.32
C LEU A 203 -6.21 4.30 6.30
N ILE A 204 -7.45 4.31 6.80
CA ILE A 204 -8.34 3.15 6.75
C ILE A 204 -8.49 2.67 5.31
N LEU A 205 -8.77 3.56 4.34
CA LEU A 205 -8.88 3.17 2.93
C LEU A 205 -7.57 2.56 2.41
N VAL A 206 -6.41 3.13 2.76
CA VAL A 206 -5.10 2.60 2.33
C VAL A 206 -4.86 1.18 2.83
N TYR A 207 -5.19 0.88 4.10
CA TYR A 207 -4.92 -0.43 4.72
C TYR A 207 -6.03 -1.46 4.56
N SER A 208 -7.28 -1.03 4.36
CA SER A 208 -8.43 -1.94 4.28
C SER A 208 -8.88 -2.26 2.85
N CYS A 209 -8.64 -1.35 1.89
CA CYS A 209 -9.06 -1.57 0.53
C CYS A 209 -8.15 -2.57 -0.19
N SER A 210 -8.76 -3.53 -0.86
CA SER A 210 -8.16 -4.23 -2.01
C SER A 210 -7.79 -3.23 -3.10
N ASP A 211 -6.95 -3.65 -4.03
CA ASP A 211 -6.44 -2.77 -5.08
C ASP A 211 -7.55 -2.29 -6.01
N ASP A 212 -8.62 -3.07 -6.17
CA ASP A 212 -9.81 -2.70 -6.96
C ASP A 212 -10.79 -1.81 -6.18
N GLU A 213 -10.82 -1.88 -4.85
CA GLU A 213 -11.55 -0.91 -4.02
C GLU A 213 -10.80 0.41 -3.96
N ALA A 214 -9.48 0.37 -3.73
CA ALA A 214 -8.62 1.55 -3.79
C ALA A 214 -8.68 2.17 -5.19
N ALA A 215 -8.75 1.33 -6.23
CA ALA A 215 -8.98 1.75 -7.60
C ALA A 215 -10.25 2.55 -7.77
N ARG A 216 -11.33 2.28 -7.02
CA ARG A 216 -12.61 2.96 -7.16
C ARG A 216 -12.72 4.17 -6.24
N PHE A 217 -12.27 4.03 -4.99
CA PHE A 217 -12.45 5.05 -3.95
C PHE A 217 -11.39 6.15 -3.99
N LEU A 218 -10.18 5.83 -4.46
CA LEU A 218 -9.06 6.77 -4.51
C LEU A 218 -8.79 7.29 -5.93
N GLN A 219 -9.75 7.19 -6.86
CA GLN A 219 -9.58 7.77 -8.19
C GLN A 219 -9.45 9.29 -8.11
N PRO A 220 -8.50 9.88 -8.86
CA PRO A 220 -8.66 11.24 -9.33
C PRO A 220 -9.85 11.21 -10.29
N GLY A 221 -11.06 11.49 -9.78
CA GLY A 221 -12.27 11.44 -10.60
C GLY A 221 -12.19 12.38 -11.80
N ASP A 222 -13.05 12.16 -12.80
CA ASP A 222 -13.12 12.97 -14.02
C ASP A 222 -13.52 14.44 -13.74
N SER A 223 -14.06 14.70 -12.55
CA SER A 223 -14.37 16.06 -12.08
C SER A 223 -13.17 16.69 -11.37
N GLY A 224 -12.84 17.93 -11.72
CA GLY A 224 -11.69 18.65 -11.16
C GLY A 224 -11.68 18.73 -9.62
N GLN A 225 -12.85 18.69 -8.96
CA GLN A 225 -12.96 18.73 -7.50
C GLN A 225 -12.43 17.48 -6.80
N GLN A 226 -12.65 16.29 -7.37
CA GLN A 226 -12.20 15.03 -6.75
C GLN A 226 -10.69 14.85 -6.94
N GLN A 227 -10.18 15.20 -8.12
CA GLN A 227 -8.74 15.26 -8.38
C GLN A 227 -8.03 16.26 -7.46
N GLU A 228 -8.64 17.42 -7.18
CA GLU A 228 -8.11 18.40 -6.25
C GLU A 228 -8.10 17.90 -4.80
N ARG A 229 -9.12 17.16 -4.35
CA ARG A 229 -9.15 16.55 -3.01
C ARG A 229 -8.04 15.51 -2.85
N VAL A 230 -7.93 14.56 -3.78
CA VAL A 230 -6.88 13.53 -3.76
C VAL A 230 -5.49 14.18 -3.84
N GLY A 231 -5.34 15.19 -4.71
CA GLY A 231 -4.10 15.96 -4.84
C GLY A 231 -3.72 16.71 -3.56
N ARG A 232 -4.68 17.34 -2.87
CA ARG A 232 -4.46 17.99 -1.57
C ARG A 232 -4.00 17.00 -0.50
N GLN A 233 -4.60 15.82 -0.44
CA GLN A 233 -4.21 14.79 0.53
C GLN A 233 -2.83 14.23 0.22
N LEU A 234 -2.54 13.93 -1.05
CA LEU A 234 -1.19 13.54 -1.49
C LEU A 234 -0.15 14.60 -1.12
N ARG A 235 -0.44 15.89 -1.33
CA ARG A 235 0.44 16.99 -0.93
C ARG A 235 0.71 16.98 0.58
N GLN A 236 -0.32 16.78 1.40
CA GLN A 236 -0.16 16.71 2.85
C GLN A 236 0.71 15.51 3.28
N LEU A 237 0.54 14.35 2.63
CA LEU A 237 1.33 13.15 2.90
C LEU A 237 2.79 13.32 2.50
N VAL A 238 3.06 13.88 1.32
CA VAL A 238 4.43 14.11 0.86
C VAL A 238 5.11 15.19 1.72
N ALA A 239 4.40 16.25 2.09
CA ALA A 239 4.92 17.23 3.04
C ALA A 239 5.19 16.62 4.42
N GLY A 240 4.32 15.70 4.87
CA GLY A 240 4.52 14.89 6.07
C GLY A 240 5.75 14.01 5.97
N LEU A 241 5.99 13.38 4.82
CA LEU A 241 7.18 12.58 4.56
C LEU A 241 8.44 13.43 4.70
N GLY A 242 8.42 14.67 4.20
CA GLY A 242 9.55 15.59 4.38
C GLY A 242 9.81 16.00 5.81
N ARG A 243 8.76 16.25 6.59
CA ARG A 243 8.90 16.46 8.04
C ARG A 243 9.47 15.21 8.73
N ALA A 244 9.02 14.01 8.34
CA ALA A 244 9.53 12.75 8.90
C ALA A 244 10.99 12.49 8.53
N CYS A 245 11.41 12.85 7.31
CA CYS A 245 12.81 12.78 6.89
C CYS A 245 13.70 13.73 7.70
N ALA A 246 13.18 14.90 8.09
CA ALA A 246 13.91 15.88 8.91
C ALA A 246 13.87 15.59 10.43
N ALA A 247 12.89 14.83 10.91
CA ALA A 247 12.67 14.58 12.33
C ALA A 247 13.52 13.41 12.86
N LYS A 248 13.98 13.55 14.12
CA LYS A 248 14.53 12.45 14.94
C LYS A 248 13.45 11.62 15.64
N HIS A 249 12.20 12.04 15.55
CA HIS A 249 11.07 11.40 16.22
C HIS A 249 10.41 10.32 15.34
N LEU A 250 9.88 9.29 15.98
CA LEU A 250 9.17 8.17 15.33
C LEU A 250 7.85 8.61 14.63
N ARG A 251 7.24 9.73 15.06
CA ARG A 251 6.03 10.32 14.45
C ARG A 251 6.21 11.81 14.19
N THR A 252 5.59 12.28 13.11
CA THR A 252 5.51 13.71 12.72
C THR A 252 4.57 14.48 13.65
N GLU A 253 4.63 15.83 13.61
CA GLU A 253 3.71 16.69 14.35
C GLU A 253 2.23 16.46 14.00
N ASP A 254 1.95 15.95 12.79
CA ASP A 254 0.61 15.56 12.36
C ASP A 254 0.20 14.15 12.80
N GLY A 255 1.06 13.45 13.56
CA GLY A 255 0.77 12.15 14.15
C GLY A 255 1.10 10.93 13.29
N PHE A 256 1.62 11.12 12.06
CA PHE A 256 1.97 10.00 11.18
C PHE A 256 3.42 9.53 11.36
N SER A 257 3.65 8.24 11.30
CA SER A 257 4.99 7.63 11.19
C SER A 257 5.49 7.65 9.74
N MET A 258 6.80 7.52 9.57
CA MET A 258 7.40 7.43 8.22
C MET A 258 6.88 6.22 7.44
N ASP A 259 6.69 5.08 8.11
CA ASP A 259 6.20 3.85 7.47
C ASP A 259 4.76 4.01 6.97
N GLU A 260 3.92 4.73 7.72
CA GLU A 260 2.56 5.04 7.30
C GLU A 260 2.55 5.91 6.05
N LEU A 261 3.37 6.96 6.04
CA LEU A 261 3.46 7.91 4.93
C LEU A 261 3.98 7.22 3.66
N LEU A 262 5.01 6.39 3.79
CA LEU A 262 5.56 5.60 2.68
C LEU A 262 4.54 4.58 2.16
N ALA A 263 3.82 3.88 3.04
CA ALA A 263 2.78 2.95 2.64
C ALA A 263 1.66 3.65 1.85
N CYS A 264 1.25 4.86 2.27
CA CYS A 264 0.28 5.68 1.55
C CYS A 264 0.81 6.08 0.17
N VAL A 265 1.99 6.69 0.09
CA VAL A 265 2.55 7.14 -1.20
C VAL A 265 2.74 5.96 -2.16
N ARG A 266 3.23 4.83 -1.65
CA ARG A 266 3.40 3.58 -2.41
C ARG A 266 2.08 3.06 -2.97
N ARG A 267 0.99 3.12 -2.20
CA ARG A 267 -0.35 2.72 -2.66
C ARG A 267 -0.74 3.48 -3.92
N PHE A 268 -0.49 4.78 -3.95
CA PHE A 268 -0.80 5.63 -5.09
C PHE A 268 0.15 5.39 -6.26
N SER A 269 1.46 5.25 -6.01
CA SER A 269 2.44 5.07 -7.09
C SER A 269 2.23 3.78 -7.89
N ARG A 270 1.67 2.72 -7.28
CA ARG A 270 1.40 1.44 -7.97
C ARG A 270 0.44 1.59 -9.15
N ARG A 271 -0.49 2.56 -9.13
CA ARG A 271 -1.43 2.79 -10.22
C ARG A 271 -0.84 3.71 -11.28
N PRO A 272 -0.79 3.29 -12.56
CA PRO A 272 -0.28 4.13 -13.65
C PRO A 272 -0.89 5.54 -13.68
N ASP A 273 -2.22 5.64 -13.58
CA ASP A 273 -2.98 6.90 -13.65
C ASP A 273 -2.61 7.91 -12.54
N HIS A 274 -2.11 7.44 -11.40
CA HIS A 274 -1.81 8.28 -10.24
C HIS A 274 -0.35 8.76 -10.25
N ARG A 275 0.55 8.10 -10.97
CA ARG A 275 1.99 8.40 -10.97
C ARG A 275 2.29 9.86 -11.36
N PRO A 276 1.65 10.46 -12.38
CA PRO A 276 1.85 11.88 -12.68
C PRO A 276 1.38 12.81 -11.56
N LEU A 277 0.31 12.45 -10.84
CA LEU A 277 -0.23 13.24 -9.74
C LEU A 277 0.70 13.20 -8.52
N VAL A 278 1.26 12.03 -8.20
CA VAL A 278 2.26 11.85 -7.13
C VAL A 278 3.52 12.67 -7.43
N LEU A 279 3.99 12.63 -8.68
CA LEU A 279 5.17 13.38 -9.11
C LEU A 279 5.04 14.89 -8.90
N ARG A 280 3.83 15.45 -9.07
CA ARG A 280 3.56 16.90 -8.91
C ARG A 280 3.66 17.42 -7.48
N GLN A 281 3.81 16.55 -6.48
CA GLN A 281 3.80 16.95 -5.05
C GLN A 281 5.20 17.00 -4.41
N ASP A 282 6.27 17.20 -5.17
CA ASP A 282 7.67 17.19 -4.69
C ASP A 282 8.14 15.85 -4.10
N CYS A 283 7.44 14.76 -4.41
CA CYS A 283 7.75 13.42 -3.88
C CYS A 283 9.19 12.98 -4.15
N LEU A 284 9.77 13.33 -5.30
CA LEU A 284 11.15 12.95 -5.63
C LEU A 284 12.19 13.59 -4.71
N ALA A 285 12.00 14.85 -4.30
CA ALA A 285 12.93 15.52 -3.38
C ALA A 285 12.92 14.85 -2.00
N GLU A 286 11.76 14.35 -1.58
CA GLU A 286 11.60 13.61 -0.31
C GLU A 286 12.23 12.22 -0.36
N LEU A 287 12.02 11.50 -1.47
CA LEU A 287 12.66 10.21 -1.70
C LEU A 287 14.18 10.36 -1.79
N GLN A 288 14.67 11.42 -2.43
CA GLN A 288 16.12 11.70 -2.52
C GLN A 288 16.73 11.86 -1.12
N ARG A 289 16.11 12.68 -0.25
CA ARG A 289 16.56 12.85 1.14
C ARG A 289 16.53 11.55 1.94
N LEU A 290 15.52 10.71 1.72
CA LEU A 290 15.41 9.41 2.38
C LEU A 290 16.53 8.46 1.93
N LEU A 291 16.83 8.41 0.62
CA LEU A 291 17.91 7.57 0.08
C LEU A 291 19.30 8.07 0.47
N GLN A 292 19.52 9.38 0.59
CA GLN A 292 20.77 9.96 1.07
C GLN A 292 21.08 9.59 2.53
N THR A 293 20.04 9.32 3.33
CA THR A 293 20.17 8.90 4.74
C THR A 293 19.97 7.39 4.92
N ALA A 294 20.07 6.60 3.85
CA ALA A 294 19.75 5.17 3.87
C ALA A 294 20.52 4.35 4.92
N ALA A 295 21.76 4.72 5.22
CA ALA A 295 22.57 4.04 6.23
C ALA A 295 22.02 4.17 7.67
N GLU A 296 21.24 5.22 7.94
CA GLU A 296 20.67 5.52 9.26
C GLU A 296 19.22 5.06 9.39
N ARG A 297 18.66 4.45 8.35
CA ARG A 297 17.23 4.15 8.24
C ARG A 297 16.98 2.64 8.22
N PRO A 298 15.81 2.18 8.73
CA PRO A 298 15.38 0.80 8.57
C PRO A 298 15.33 0.40 7.09
N ALA A 299 15.82 -0.80 6.77
CA ALA A 299 15.82 -1.32 5.39
C ALA A 299 14.41 -1.34 4.77
N SER A 300 13.36 -1.58 5.57
CA SER A 300 11.96 -1.55 5.13
C SER A 300 11.54 -0.21 4.52
N GLN A 301 12.03 0.91 5.07
CA GLN A 301 11.72 2.26 4.59
C GLN A 301 12.41 2.53 3.26
N ILE A 302 13.66 2.08 3.12
CA ILE A 302 14.42 2.21 1.88
C ILE A 302 13.85 1.33 0.78
N VAL A 303 13.44 0.10 1.09
CA VAL A 303 12.72 -0.77 0.16
C VAL A 303 11.42 -0.11 -0.32
N ALA A 304 10.62 0.45 0.59
CA ALA A 304 9.39 1.15 0.20
C ALA A 304 9.68 2.38 -0.69
N ALA A 305 10.74 3.13 -0.42
CA ALA A 305 11.18 4.25 -1.25
C ALA A 305 11.58 3.80 -2.67
N LEU A 306 12.32 2.69 -2.77
CA LEU A 306 12.71 2.09 -4.04
C LEU A 306 11.52 1.54 -4.83
N GLU A 307 10.52 0.95 -4.16
CA GLU A 307 9.26 0.52 -4.81
C GLU A 307 8.49 1.71 -5.37
N ILE A 308 8.44 2.84 -4.65
CA ILE A 308 7.82 4.08 -5.15
C ILE A 308 8.60 4.58 -6.38
N ALA A 309 9.92 4.67 -6.28
CA ALA A 309 10.77 5.12 -7.39
C ALA A 309 10.61 4.24 -8.62
N LEU A 310 10.61 2.92 -8.47
CA LEU A 310 10.37 1.96 -9.55
C LEU A 310 9.00 2.16 -10.19
N SER A 311 7.95 2.26 -9.37
CA SER A 311 6.59 2.47 -9.87
C SER A 311 6.50 3.76 -10.71
N LEU A 312 7.13 4.86 -10.23
CA LEU A 312 7.18 6.12 -10.97
C LEU A 312 8.00 6.00 -12.26
N SER A 313 9.13 5.31 -12.25
CA SER A 313 10.00 5.10 -13.42
C SER A 313 9.34 4.28 -14.53
N LEU A 314 8.32 3.47 -14.22
CA LEU A 314 7.56 2.70 -15.21
C LEU A 314 6.58 3.56 -16.02
N HIS A 315 6.35 4.81 -15.63
CA HIS A 315 5.50 5.74 -16.38
C HIS A 315 6.33 6.67 -17.28
N PRO A 316 6.02 6.78 -18.60
CA PRO A 316 6.82 7.55 -19.55
C PRO A 316 7.03 9.03 -19.17
N THR A 317 6.02 9.68 -18.59
CA THR A 317 6.11 11.10 -18.19
C THR A 317 6.93 11.33 -16.91
N CYS A 318 7.23 10.27 -16.17
CA CYS A 318 7.83 10.35 -14.84
C CYS A 318 9.31 9.93 -14.86
N VAL A 319 9.70 9.01 -15.75
CA VAL A 319 11.05 8.42 -15.80
C VAL A 319 12.17 9.47 -15.87
N ASP A 320 12.01 10.53 -16.68
CA ASP A 320 13.04 11.58 -16.83
C ASP A 320 13.17 12.45 -15.59
N ALA A 321 12.08 12.65 -14.85
CA ALA A 321 12.12 13.36 -13.58
C ALA A 321 12.82 12.50 -12.51
N VAL A 322 12.49 11.21 -12.44
CA VAL A 322 13.16 10.26 -11.55
C VAL A 322 14.66 10.18 -11.85
N ARG A 323 15.03 10.09 -13.13
CA ARG A 323 16.43 10.07 -13.59
C ARG A 323 17.22 11.26 -13.04
N ARG A 324 16.67 12.47 -13.23
CA ARG A 324 17.34 13.71 -12.84
C ARG A 324 17.44 13.90 -11.32
N SER A 325 16.46 13.40 -10.57
CA SER A 325 16.39 13.63 -9.12
C SER A 325 17.04 12.53 -8.27
N LEU A 326 16.98 11.26 -8.71
CA LEU A 326 17.41 10.11 -7.92
C LEU A 326 18.59 9.33 -8.53
N GLY A 327 19.02 9.67 -9.75
CA GLY A 327 20.00 8.90 -10.51
C GLY A 327 21.34 8.71 -9.79
N SER A 328 21.87 9.77 -9.17
CA SER A 328 23.14 9.74 -8.43
C SER A 328 23.08 8.85 -7.19
N GLU A 329 22.00 8.94 -6.43
CA GLU A 329 21.78 8.19 -5.20
C GLU A 329 21.62 6.70 -5.51
N LEU A 330 20.88 6.36 -6.56
CA LEU A 330 20.64 4.97 -6.95
C LEU A 330 21.91 4.26 -7.42
N GLN A 331 22.88 4.98 -7.98
CA GLN A 331 24.16 4.42 -8.41
C GLN A 331 25.08 4.04 -7.24
N SER A 332 25.02 4.78 -6.14
CA SER A 332 25.85 4.54 -4.95
C SER A 332 25.16 3.66 -3.89
N LEU A 333 23.85 3.43 -4.02
CA LEU A 333 23.05 2.74 -3.02
C LEU A 333 23.29 1.22 -3.01
N VAL A 334 23.74 0.71 -1.86
CA VAL A 334 23.78 -0.73 -1.54
C VAL A 334 22.85 -0.97 -0.35
N VAL A 335 21.75 -1.69 -0.57
CA VAL A 335 20.72 -1.95 0.45
C VAL A 335 20.42 -3.44 0.51
N GLU A 336 20.52 -4.00 1.72
CA GLU A 336 20.14 -5.38 2.01
C GLU A 336 18.64 -5.59 1.71
N GLY A 337 18.31 -6.55 0.85
CA GLY A 337 16.93 -6.82 0.40
C GLY A 337 16.37 -5.84 -0.66
N GLY A 338 17.03 -4.72 -0.93
CA GLY A 338 16.62 -3.70 -1.91
C GLY A 338 17.34 -3.77 -3.27
N GLY A 339 18.38 -4.60 -3.40
CA GLY A 339 19.25 -4.67 -4.58
C GLY A 339 18.49 -4.82 -5.91
N ARG A 340 17.52 -5.76 -5.98
CA ARG A 340 16.70 -5.99 -7.17
C ARG A 340 15.90 -4.76 -7.61
N LEU A 341 15.36 -4.01 -6.64
CA LEU A 341 14.59 -2.80 -6.93
C LEU A 341 15.52 -1.71 -7.45
N ALA A 342 16.66 -1.50 -6.79
CA ALA A 342 17.65 -0.53 -7.22
C ALA A 342 18.19 -0.84 -8.64
N ASP A 343 18.47 -2.12 -8.92
CA ASP A 343 18.89 -2.58 -10.25
C ASP A 343 17.82 -2.35 -11.32
N ALA A 344 16.55 -2.66 -11.01
CA ALA A 344 15.43 -2.43 -11.92
C ALA A 344 15.27 -0.94 -12.24
N VAL A 345 15.33 -0.07 -11.22
CA VAL A 345 15.27 1.38 -11.44
C VAL A 345 16.46 1.83 -12.28
N ARG A 346 17.69 1.43 -11.94
CA ARG A 346 18.90 1.79 -12.70
C ARG A 346 18.78 1.39 -14.18
N CYS A 347 18.28 0.19 -14.47
CA CYS A 347 18.04 -0.28 -15.83
C CYS A 347 17.07 0.61 -16.63
N LEU A 348 15.97 1.05 -16.00
CA LEU A 348 15.04 2.01 -16.63
C LEU A 348 15.70 3.37 -16.87
N LEU A 349 16.56 3.81 -15.95
CA LEU A 349 17.25 5.09 -16.06
C LEU A 349 18.38 5.09 -17.10
N GLU A 350 19.05 3.96 -17.33
CA GLU A 350 20.15 3.83 -18.30
C GLU A 350 19.69 3.65 -19.75
N SER A 351 18.40 3.39 -19.98
CA SER A 351 17.86 3.24 -21.33
C SER A 351 18.01 4.58 -22.11
N PRO A 352 18.69 4.59 -23.28
CA PRO A 352 18.96 5.81 -24.03
C PRO A 352 17.64 6.48 -24.45
N GLU A 353 17.65 7.81 -24.54
CA GLU A 353 16.52 8.61 -25.02
C GLU A 353 16.01 8.01 -26.33
N SER A 354 14.80 7.45 -26.29
CA SER A 354 14.07 7.04 -27.48
C SER A 354 13.77 8.29 -28.29
N ASP A 355 14.63 8.61 -29.25
CA ASP A 355 14.34 9.50 -30.38
C ASP A 355 13.26 8.92 -31.33
N SER A 356 12.71 7.72 -31.03
CA SER A 356 11.54 7.19 -31.71
C SER A 356 10.28 7.98 -31.34
N LYS A 357 9.78 8.73 -32.33
CA LYS A 357 8.51 9.45 -32.35
C LYS A 357 7.25 8.57 -32.21
N GLU A 358 7.37 7.30 -31.83
CA GLU A 358 6.24 6.43 -31.59
C GLU A 358 6.09 6.22 -30.09
N GLN A 359 5.42 7.21 -29.49
CA GLN A 359 4.85 7.08 -28.16
C GLN A 359 3.84 5.92 -28.19
N PRO A 360 3.89 4.96 -27.24
CA PRO A 360 2.74 4.10 -27.05
C PRO A 360 1.55 5.00 -26.72
N ARG A 361 0.55 5.03 -27.61
CA ARG A 361 -0.73 5.70 -27.35
C ARG A 361 -1.46 4.92 -26.25
N TRP A 362 -1.13 5.23 -25.01
CA TRP A 362 -2.12 5.16 -23.95
C TRP A 362 -3.14 6.24 -24.32
N THR A 363 -4.42 5.89 -24.44
CA THR A 363 -5.47 6.86 -24.79
C THR A 363 -5.59 7.90 -23.69
N THR A 364 -4.77 8.95 -23.78
CA THR A 364 -4.74 10.12 -22.89
C THR A 364 -5.65 11.22 -23.46
N ASP A 365 -6.90 10.90 -23.77
CA ASP A 365 -7.84 11.92 -24.27
C ASP A 365 -8.48 12.76 -23.15
N ALA A 366 -8.02 12.64 -21.89
CA ALA A 366 -8.56 13.39 -20.75
C ALA A 366 -7.67 14.54 -20.22
N PHE A 367 -6.45 14.73 -20.72
CA PHE A 367 -5.52 15.73 -20.15
C PHE A 367 -4.95 16.70 -21.18
N SER A 368 -5.83 17.53 -21.75
CA SER A 368 -5.43 18.73 -22.51
C SER A 368 -5.96 19.98 -21.81
N GLY A 369 -5.11 20.62 -21.00
CA GLY A 369 -5.34 21.93 -20.36
C GLY A 369 -4.02 22.72 -20.31
N PRO A 370 -4.06 24.06 -20.36
CA PRO A 370 -2.98 24.87 -20.93
C PRO A 370 -1.78 24.99 -20.00
N ASN A 371 -0.64 24.47 -20.43
CA ASN A 371 0.62 24.47 -19.68
C ASN A 371 1.64 25.38 -20.38
N GLU A 372 1.48 26.71 -20.23
CA GLU A 372 2.33 27.71 -20.89
C GLU A 372 3.58 28.11 -20.08
N GLU A 373 3.65 27.76 -18.79
CA GLU A 373 4.76 28.17 -17.91
C GLU A 373 5.97 27.22 -17.90
N LEU A 374 5.83 25.98 -18.39
CA LEU A 374 6.95 25.01 -18.41
C LEU A 374 7.91 25.19 -19.59
N ARG A 375 7.49 25.93 -20.64
CA ARG A 375 8.26 26.09 -21.88
C ARG A 375 9.33 27.19 -21.80
N THR A 376 9.22 28.13 -20.87
CA THR A 376 10.16 29.26 -20.75
C THR A 376 11.44 28.88 -19.99
N SER A 377 11.37 27.91 -19.08
CA SER A 377 12.53 27.39 -18.34
C SER A 377 13.44 26.48 -19.19
N GLN A 378 12.93 25.85 -20.25
CA GLN A 378 13.68 24.95 -21.12
C GLN A 378 14.65 25.67 -22.09
N ARG A 379 14.48 26.98 -22.33
CA ARG A 379 15.35 27.74 -23.25
C ARG A 379 16.63 28.30 -22.60
N LYS A 380 16.69 28.41 -21.27
CA LYS A 380 17.87 28.94 -20.55
C LYS A 380 18.91 27.88 -20.15
N ALA A 381 18.55 26.59 -20.11
CA ALA A 381 19.47 25.51 -19.75
C ALA A 381 20.30 24.98 -20.94
N ARG A 382 19.93 25.32 -22.18
CA ARG A 382 20.59 24.80 -23.40
C ARG A 382 21.85 25.56 -23.85
N SER A 383 22.24 26.68 -23.21
CA SER A 383 23.41 27.46 -23.65
C SER A 383 24.67 27.31 -22.78
N ILE A 384 24.69 26.39 -21.81
CA ILE A 384 25.80 26.27 -20.83
C ILE A 384 26.60 24.97 -20.97
N ASN A 385 26.08 23.94 -21.65
CA ASN A 385 26.71 22.60 -21.65
C ASN A 385 27.59 22.23 -22.86
N GLU A 386 27.89 23.16 -23.77
CA GLU A 386 28.72 22.87 -24.97
C GLU A 386 30.21 23.23 -24.85
N ARG A 387 30.77 23.41 -23.63
CA ARG A 387 32.19 23.82 -23.49
C ARG A 387 33.08 23.03 -22.53
N GLN A 388 32.66 21.87 -22.04
CA GLN A 388 33.56 21.01 -21.24
C GLN A 388 33.46 19.53 -21.62
N SER A 389 33.86 19.24 -22.85
CA SER A 389 34.30 17.92 -23.29
C SER A 389 35.80 17.98 -23.59
N ASN A 390 36.62 17.57 -22.62
CA ASN A 390 37.93 16.92 -22.82
C ASN A 390 38.74 16.86 -21.52
N SER A 391 38.72 15.71 -20.85
CA SER A 391 39.93 15.12 -20.24
C SER A 391 39.66 13.69 -19.78
N GLN A 392 40.55 12.79 -20.19
CA GLN A 392 40.56 11.36 -19.86
C GLN A 392 40.88 11.15 -18.37
N ALA A 393 40.22 10.16 -17.75
CA ALA A 393 40.76 9.47 -16.59
C ALA A 393 40.33 7.98 -16.63
N SER A 394 41.34 7.14 -16.86
CA SER A 394 41.32 5.69 -16.71
C SER A 394 41.03 5.31 -15.26
N GLY A 395 40.03 4.46 -15.03
CA GLY A 395 39.67 3.93 -13.72
C GLY A 395 38.83 2.67 -13.88
N GLN A 396 39.31 1.56 -13.34
CA GLN A 396 38.86 0.20 -13.60
C GLN A 396 37.37 -0.04 -13.26
N LYS A 397 36.65 -0.64 -14.22
CA LYS A 397 35.30 -1.24 -14.04
C LYS A 397 35.39 -2.44 -13.09
N PRO A 398 34.47 -2.60 -12.11
CA PRO A 398 34.36 -3.84 -11.36
C PRO A 398 33.96 -4.98 -12.29
N SER A 399 34.65 -6.11 -12.18
CA SER A 399 34.50 -7.30 -13.01
C SER A 399 33.13 -7.96 -12.80
N VAL A 400 32.23 -7.75 -13.75
CA VAL A 400 31.11 -8.67 -14.00
C VAL A 400 31.71 -9.89 -14.70
N LEU A 401 31.52 -11.08 -14.13
CA LEU A 401 31.92 -12.35 -14.76
C LEU A 401 31.33 -12.40 -16.18
N PRO A 402 32.16 -12.52 -17.24
CA PRO A 402 31.65 -12.68 -18.59
C PRO A 402 31.06 -14.08 -18.70
N LEU A 403 29.74 -14.20 -18.89
CA LEU A 403 29.18 -15.42 -19.49
C LEU A 403 29.74 -15.49 -20.91
N GLU A 404 30.48 -16.56 -21.19
CA GLU A 404 31.21 -16.77 -22.44
C GLU A 404 30.36 -16.52 -23.68
N ASN A 405 30.89 -15.67 -24.57
CA ASN A 405 30.36 -15.39 -25.88
C ASN A 405 30.39 -16.67 -26.74
N GLY A 406 29.23 -17.14 -27.22
CA GLY A 406 29.19 -18.17 -28.27
C GLY A 406 27.88 -18.95 -28.46
N ALA A 407 26.99 -18.99 -27.46
CA ALA A 407 25.68 -19.65 -27.60
C ALA A 407 24.54 -18.64 -27.50
N ALA A 408 23.73 -18.53 -28.55
CA ALA A 408 22.49 -17.76 -28.53
C ALA A 408 21.60 -18.19 -27.34
N SER A 409 21.17 -17.20 -26.53
CA SER A 409 20.12 -17.25 -25.49
C SER A 409 19.41 -18.60 -25.28
N ALA A 410 19.91 -19.42 -24.34
CA ALA A 410 19.48 -20.81 -24.15
C ALA A 410 18.45 -21.06 -23.03
N TYR A 411 18.06 -20.05 -22.23
CA TYR A 411 17.22 -20.25 -21.05
C TYR A 411 15.89 -19.50 -21.10
N LEU A 412 14.88 -20.06 -20.41
CA LEU A 412 13.58 -19.45 -20.14
C LEU A 412 13.62 -18.72 -18.80
N VAL A 413 12.84 -17.64 -18.70
CA VAL A 413 12.68 -16.89 -17.45
C VAL A 413 11.23 -17.01 -16.97
N LEU A 414 11.04 -17.36 -15.71
CA LEU A 414 9.73 -17.39 -15.06
C LEU A 414 9.58 -16.18 -14.13
N SER A 415 8.67 -15.27 -14.47
CA SER A 415 8.29 -14.12 -13.66
C SER A 415 7.01 -14.43 -12.87
N TRP A 416 7.04 -14.22 -11.56
CA TRP A 416 5.93 -14.52 -10.65
C TRP A 416 6.03 -13.66 -9.37
N SER A 417 4.91 -13.46 -8.67
CA SER A 417 4.89 -12.67 -7.43
C SER A 417 5.12 -13.55 -6.20
N ARG A 418 6.07 -13.18 -5.35
CA ARG A 418 6.33 -13.90 -4.08
C ARG A 418 5.19 -13.79 -3.05
N GLN A 419 4.30 -12.81 -3.22
CA GLN A 419 3.09 -12.65 -2.39
C GLN A 419 2.00 -13.64 -2.79
N ASP A 420 2.21 -14.41 -3.86
CA ASP A 420 1.34 -15.50 -4.24
C ASP A 420 1.66 -16.74 -3.38
N SER A 421 0.63 -17.46 -2.91
CA SER A 421 0.77 -18.75 -2.22
C SER A 421 1.35 -19.85 -3.12
N ASP A 422 1.61 -19.51 -4.38
CA ASP A 422 2.01 -20.35 -5.48
C ASP A 422 3.53 -20.50 -5.65
N ALA A 423 4.35 -20.16 -4.65
CA ALA A 423 5.77 -20.50 -4.66
C ALA A 423 6.01 -22.01 -4.91
N ALA A 424 5.10 -22.86 -4.43
CA ALA A 424 5.09 -24.29 -4.75
C ALA A 424 4.78 -24.57 -6.22
N PHE A 425 3.83 -23.84 -6.82
CA PHE A 425 3.51 -23.94 -8.25
C PHE A 425 4.66 -23.45 -9.13
N ALA A 426 5.28 -22.30 -8.81
CA ALA A 426 6.44 -21.80 -9.54
C ALA A 426 7.59 -22.81 -9.52
N ARG A 427 7.93 -23.39 -8.36
CA ARG A 427 8.94 -24.46 -8.25
C ARG A 427 8.57 -25.70 -9.06
N TRP A 428 7.32 -26.14 -8.99
CA TRP A 428 6.82 -27.26 -9.79
C TRP A 428 6.97 -26.99 -11.30
N LEU A 429 6.58 -25.79 -11.75
CA LEU A 429 6.63 -25.41 -13.15
C LEU A 429 8.07 -25.33 -13.66
N VAL A 430 8.98 -24.76 -12.88
CA VAL A 430 10.43 -24.75 -13.20
C VAL A 430 10.96 -26.17 -13.34
N ALA A 431 10.66 -27.07 -12.39
CA ALA A 431 11.09 -28.46 -12.45
C ALA A 431 10.56 -29.15 -13.71
N LYS A 432 9.27 -28.98 -14.04
CA LYS A 432 8.64 -29.57 -15.23
C LYS A 432 9.16 -29.00 -16.54
N LEU A 433 9.43 -27.70 -16.60
CA LEU A 433 10.05 -27.09 -17.77
C LEU A 433 11.49 -27.60 -17.95
N ASN A 434 12.26 -27.76 -16.86
CA ASN A 434 13.62 -28.29 -16.93
C ASN A 434 13.71 -29.77 -17.33
N GLU A 435 12.63 -30.55 -17.17
CA GLU A 435 12.53 -31.89 -17.76
C GLU A 435 12.49 -31.85 -19.30
N ASN A 436 11.94 -30.78 -19.89
CA ASN A 436 11.66 -30.67 -21.33
C ASN A 436 12.52 -29.63 -22.06
N TRP A 437 13.16 -28.72 -21.34
CA TRP A 437 13.94 -27.57 -21.84
C TRP A 437 15.24 -27.41 -21.05
N HIS A 438 16.30 -26.95 -21.73
CA HIS A 438 17.66 -26.98 -21.20
C HIS A 438 17.89 -26.18 -19.90
N ARG A 439 17.19 -25.06 -19.68
CA ARG A 439 17.29 -24.28 -18.43
C ARG A 439 16.16 -23.26 -18.27
N THR A 440 15.42 -23.32 -17.17
CA THR A 440 14.45 -22.33 -16.72
C THR A 440 14.93 -21.73 -15.42
N ILE A 441 14.96 -20.40 -15.36
CA ILE A 441 15.36 -19.63 -14.17
C ILE A 441 14.11 -18.92 -13.66
N ASP A 442 13.75 -19.11 -12.40
CA ASP A 442 12.76 -18.26 -11.76
C ASP A 442 13.41 -16.97 -11.28
N LEU A 443 12.70 -15.85 -11.39
CA LEU A 443 13.18 -14.55 -10.91
C LEU A 443 13.04 -14.44 -9.39
N SER A 444 13.41 -15.49 -8.66
CA SER A 444 13.53 -15.47 -7.21
C SER A 444 14.90 -14.96 -6.74
N THR A 445 15.91 -14.79 -7.60
CA THR A 445 17.29 -14.41 -7.21
C THR A 445 17.73 -13.00 -7.67
N ASP A 446 18.91 -12.56 -7.21
CA ASP A 446 19.35 -11.16 -7.06
C ASP A 446 19.71 -10.35 -8.33
N SER A 447 19.26 -10.72 -9.54
CA SER A 447 19.40 -9.82 -10.70
C SER A 447 18.37 -10.10 -11.79
N THR A 448 17.33 -9.26 -11.88
CA THR A 448 16.18 -9.48 -12.79
C THR A 448 16.42 -8.98 -14.20
N ALA A 449 17.07 -7.83 -14.36
CA ALA A 449 17.25 -7.17 -15.66
C ALA A 449 18.16 -7.98 -16.60
N GLY A 450 19.38 -8.32 -16.15
CA GLY A 450 20.33 -9.07 -16.98
C GLY A 450 19.82 -10.45 -17.39
N LEU A 451 19.02 -11.10 -16.53
CA LEU A 451 18.39 -12.38 -16.85
C LEU A 451 17.36 -12.24 -17.98
N ILE A 452 16.53 -11.20 -17.97
CA ILE A 452 15.54 -10.95 -19.03
C ILE A 452 16.25 -10.59 -20.35
N ASP A 453 17.30 -9.78 -20.29
CA ASP A 453 18.07 -9.37 -21.46
C ASP A 453 18.66 -10.58 -22.20
N GLY A 454 19.20 -11.56 -21.46
CA GLY A 454 19.80 -12.77 -22.01
C GLY A 454 18.83 -13.92 -22.31
N CYS A 455 17.55 -13.83 -21.91
CA CYS A 455 16.63 -14.96 -22.05
C CYS A 455 16.09 -15.14 -23.47
N ARG A 456 15.54 -16.34 -23.71
CA ARG A 456 14.88 -16.71 -24.97
C ARG A 456 13.40 -16.35 -25.01
N ALA A 457 12.71 -16.49 -23.88
CA ALA A 457 11.32 -16.13 -23.69
C ALA A 457 11.05 -15.92 -22.19
N VAL A 458 10.02 -15.14 -21.88
CA VAL A 458 9.57 -14.87 -20.51
C VAL A 458 8.17 -15.44 -20.31
N ILE A 459 8.02 -16.27 -19.29
CA ILE A 459 6.75 -16.84 -18.85
C ILE A 459 6.23 -15.99 -17.70
N LEU A 460 5.01 -15.46 -17.83
CA LEU A 460 4.39 -14.58 -16.83
C LEU A 460 3.32 -15.37 -16.07
N CYS A 461 3.52 -15.62 -14.77
CA CYS A 461 2.49 -16.19 -13.91
C CYS A 461 1.53 -15.08 -13.46
N VAL A 462 0.49 -14.82 -14.24
CA VAL A 462 -0.43 -13.71 -14.00
C VAL A 462 -1.48 -14.08 -12.94
N SER A 463 -1.54 -13.23 -11.92
CA SER A 463 -2.45 -13.28 -10.79
C SER A 463 -2.66 -11.86 -10.25
N LYS A 464 -3.61 -11.66 -9.33
CA LYS A 464 -3.78 -10.33 -8.72
C LYS A 464 -2.52 -9.85 -8.00
N PRO A 465 -1.83 -10.66 -7.16
CA PRO A 465 -0.55 -10.25 -6.56
C PRO A 465 0.57 -9.94 -7.57
N TYR A 466 0.52 -10.52 -8.77
CA TYR A 466 1.45 -10.22 -9.87
C TYR A 466 1.24 -8.81 -10.44
N GLU A 467 -0.01 -8.47 -10.76
CA GLU A 467 -0.38 -7.16 -11.30
C GLU A 467 -0.04 -6.00 -10.36
N LEU A 468 0.01 -6.26 -9.04
CA LEU A 468 0.23 -5.23 -8.02
C LEU A 468 1.71 -5.04 -7.64
N ASN A 469 2.59 -5.84 -8.23
CA ASN A 469 4.01 -5.84 -7.92
C ASN A 469 4.79 -5.06 -9.00
N SER A 470 5.38 -3.94 -8.61
CA SER A 470 6.14 -3.08 -9.51
C SER A 470 7.37 -3.77 -10.12
N LEU A 471 7.94 -4.80 -9.46
CA LEU A 471 8.99 -5.62 -10.08
C LEU A 471 8.43 -6.48 -11.21
N CYS A 472 7.26 -7.11 -11.01
CA CYS A 472 6.61 -7.90 -12.06
C CYS A 472 6.20 -7.01 -13.25
N GLU A 473 5.75 -5.78 -12.98
CA GLU A 473 5.50 -4.77 -14.00
C GLU A 473 6.78 -4.40 -14.77
N PHE A 474 7.89 -4.16 -14.06
CA PHE A 474 9.19 -3.94 -14.68
C PHE A 474 9.65 -5.13 -15.54
N GLU A 475 9.53 -6.36 -15.04
CA GLU A 475 9.95 -7.57 -15.73
C GLU A 475 9.16 -7.76 -17.04
N ALA A 476 7.85 -7.54 -17.00
CA ALA A 476 6.99 -7.59 -18.18
C ALA A 476 7.30 -6.46 -19.19
N HIS A 477 7.46 -5.21 -18.73
CA HIS A 477 7.80 -4.10 -19.60
C HIS A 477 9.19 -4.23 -20.22
N ARG A 478 10.18 -4.71 -19.47
CA ARG A 478 11.53 -4.93 -19.99
C ARG A 478 11.53 -5.98 -21.09
N ALA A 479 10.80 -7.07 -20.89
CA ALA A 479 10.63 -8.11 -21.90
C ALA A 479 9.92 -7.58 -23.14
N GLU A 480 8.91 -6.73 -22.97
CA GLU A 480 8.20 -6.07 -24.08
C GLU A 480 9.10 -5.13 -24.89
N VAL A 481 9.86 -4.25 -24.23
CA VAL A 481 10.81 -3.33 -24.90
C VAL A 481 11.88 -4.08 -25.68
N LEU A 482 12.28 -5.26 -25.21
CA LEU A 482 13.25 -6.13 -25.87
C LEU A 482 12.62 -7.07 -26.91
N GLU A 483 11.32 -6.93 -27.18
CA GLU A 483 10.55 -7.81 -28.07
C GLU A 483 10.73 -9.30 -27.75
N LYS A 484 10.87 -9.63 -26.47
CA LYS A 484 10.99 -11.02 -26.01
C LYS A 484 9.63 -11.70 -26.13
N PRO A 485 9.56 -12.97 -26.61
CA PRO A 485 8.32 -13.73 -26.57
C PRO A 485 7.78 -13.82 -25.14
N LEU A 486 6.58 -13.30 -24.91
CA LEU A 486 5.85 -13.39 -23.65
C LEU A 486 4.85 -14.55 -23.69
N VAL A 487 4.83 -15.38 -22.65
CA VAL A 487 3.87 -16.47 -22.50
C VAL A 487 3.10 -16.30 -21.18
N PRO A 488 1.89 -15.73 -21.21
CA PRO A 488 1.13 -15.47 -19.99
C PRO A 488 0.34 -16.72 -19.54
N LEU A 489 0.47 -17.05 -18.25
CA LEU A 489 -0.19 -18.16 -17.57
C LEU A 489 -1.16 -17.60 -16.53
N LEU A 490 -2.44 -17.94 -16.61
CA LEU A 490 -3.41 -17.53 -15.60
C LEU A 490 -3.29 -18.43 -14.37
N CYS A 491 -2.89 -17.88 -13.23
CA CYS A 491 -2.69 -18.64 -11.99
C CYS A 491 -3.79 -18.43 -10.96
N GLY A 492 -4.52 -17.31 -11.02
CA GLY A 492 -5.63 -17.01 -10.10
C GLY A 492 -6.99 -17.47 -10.62
N GLU A 493 -7.75 -18.21 -9.81
CA GLU A 493 -9.12 -18.60 -10.16
C GLU A 493 -10.03 -17.36 -10.20
N GLY A 494 -10.75 -17.17 -11.31
CA GLY A 494 -11.63 -16.01 -11.51
C GLY A 494 -10.91 -14.67 -11.70
N TYR A 495 -9.58 -14.65 -11.72
CA TYR A 495 -8.80 -13.43 -11.94
C TYR A 495 -8.92 -12.96 -13.39
N GLN A 496 -9.15 -11.67 -13.57
CA GLN A 496 -9.18 -11.00 -14.87
C GLN A 496 -8.09 -9.91 -14.89
N PRO A 497 -7.12 -9.98 -15.83
CA PRO A 497 -6.07 -8.98 -15.94
C PRO A 497 -6.62 -7.57 -16.20
N GLY A 498 -6.14 -6.58 -15.43
CA GLY A 498 -6.51 -5.18 -15.56
C GLY A 498 -5.30 -4.24 -15.71
N SER A 499 -5.53 -2.95 -15.49
CA SER A 499 -4.48 -1.91 -15.33
C SER A 499 -3.43 -1.92 -16.46
N TRP A 500 -2.15 -1.93 -16.12
CA TRP A 500 -1.00 -1.98 -17.04
C TRP A 500 -0.83 -3.34 -17.73
N LEU A 501 -1.34 -4.43 -17.15
CA LEU A 501 -1.15 -5.78 -17.67
C LEU A 501 -2.08 -6.05 -18.85
N SER A 502 -3.31 -5.56 -18.81
CA SER A 502 -4.30 -5.69 -19.89
C SER A 502 -3.77 -5.23 -21.27
N PRO A 503 -3.21 -4.01 -21.45
CA PRO A 503 -2.70 -3.58 -22.75
C PRO A 503 -1.47 -4.39 -23.22
N ILE A 504 -0.61 -4.87 -22.30
CA ILE A 504 0.48 -5.78 -22.66
C ILE A 504 -0.13 -7.09 -23.20
N LEU A 505 -1.01 -7.74 -22.44
CA LEU A 505 -1.64 -8.98 -22.88
C LEU A 505 -2.39 -8.80 -24.20
N ALA A 506 -3.08 -7.67 -24.39
CA ALA A 506 -3.80 -7.33 -25.60
C ALA A 506 -2.90 -7.27 -26.86
N ARG A 507 -1.66 -6.78 -26.75
CA ARG A 507 -0.72 -6.75 -27.89
C ARG A 507 -0.28 -8.14 -28.33
N TYR A 508 -0.15 -9.06 -27.38
CA TYR A 508 0.15 -10.46 -27.67
C TYR A 508 -1.14 -11.27 -27.96
N SER A 509 -2.30 -10.59 -28.03
CA SER A 509 -3.66 -11.18 -28.13
C SER A 509 -4.24 -11.34 -29.53
N ALA A 510 -3.50 -10.96 -30.57
CA ALA A 510 -3.91 -11.24 -31.94
C ALA A 510 -4.00 -12.76 -32.27
N GLN A 511 -3.74 -13.65 -31.31
CA GLN A 511 -3.97 -15.09 -31.37
C GLN A 511 -5.04 -15.50 -30.34
N ALA A 512 -6.22 -15.86 -30.84
CA ALA A 512 -7.52 -15.90 -30.15
C ALA A 512 -7.75 -16.94 -29.02
N ASP A 513 -6.79 -17.29 -28.17
CA ASP A 513 -7.01 -18.22 -27.03
C ASP A 513 -6.08 -17.93 -25.83
N LEU A 514 -5.99 -16.67 -25.41
CA LEU A 514 -4.77 -16.05 -24.91
C LEU A 514 -4.06 -16.58 -23.66
N LEU A 515 -4.78 -17.01 -22.63
CA LEU A 515 -4.18 -17.32 -21.34
C LEU A 515 -4.19 -18.82 -21.12
N ILE A 516 -3.02 -19.39 -20.87
CA ILE A 516 -2.97 -20.80 -20.48
C ILE A 516 -3.44 -20.87 -19.02
N ASP A 517 -4.63 -21.42 -18.81
CA ASP A 517 -5.25 -21.48 -17.50
C ASP A 517 -4.62 -22.56 -16.63
N PHE A 518 -3.87 -22.15 -15.61
CA PHE A 518 -3.29 -23.00 -14.58
C PHE A 518 -4.02 -22.84 -13.23
N SER A 519 -5.08 -22.03 -13.16
CA SER A 519 -5.82 -21.74 -11.92
C SER A 519 -6.48 -22.99 -11.33
N LYS A 520 -6.89 -23.93 -12.17
CA LYS A 520 -7.52 -25.19 -11.75
C LYS A 520 -6.50 -26.33 -11.71
N GLN A 521 -6.25 -26.86 -10.51
CA GLN A 521 -5.28 -27.95 -10.30
C GLN A 521 -5.52 -29.17 -11.21
N ARG A 522 -6.79 -29.57 -11.39
CA ARG A 522 -7.18 -30.74 -12.20
C ARG A 522 -6.81 -30.61 -13.69
N ASP A 523 -6.68 -29.38 -14.19
CA ASP A 523 -6.46 -29.09 -15.60
C ASP A 523 -4.97 -28.85 -15.92
N ARG A 524 -4.10 -28.80 -14.89
CA ARG A 524 -2.67 -28.45 -15.02
C ARG A 524 -1.89 -29.30 -16.02
N ALA A 525 -2.18 -30.59 -16.14
CA ALA A 525 -1.49 -31.46 -17.10
C ALA A 525 -1.79 -31.07 -18.54
N LYS A 526 -3.06 -30.80 -18.85
CA LYS A 526 -3.51 -30.33 -20.17
C LYS A 526 -2.93 -28.95 -20.47
N SER A 527 -2.99 -28.03 -19.51
CA SER A 527 -2.43 -26.68 -19.62
C SER A 527 -0.92 -26.70 -19.84
N PHE A 528 -0.20 -27.63 -19.19
CA PHE A 528 1.23 -27.83 -19.41
C PHE A 528 1.55 -28.30 -20.83
N SER A 529 0.78 -29.24 -21.39
CA SER A 529 0.95 -29.64 -22.79
C SER A 529 0.74 -28.46 -23.76
N THR A 530 -0.26 -27.62 -23.50
CA THR A 530 -0.49 -26.38 -24.28
C THR A 530 0.68 -25.40 -24.15
N LEU A 531 1.25 -25.24 -22.96
CA LEU A 531 2.42 -24.41 -22.71
C LEU A 531 3.62 -24.85 -23.55
N ILE A 532 3.95 -26.14 -23.54
CA ILE A 532 5.05 -26.68 -24.34
C ILE A 532 4.81 -26.45 -25.84
N GLY A 533 3.58 -26.66 -26.31
CA GLY A 533 3.19 -26.37 -27.69
C GLY A 533 3.45 -24.90 -28.07
N ARG A 534 3.05 -23.95 -27.22
CA ARG A 534 3.28 -22.52 -27.46
C ARG A 534 4.75 -22.13 -27.44
N LEU A 535 5.51 -22.63 -26.46
CA LEU A 535 6.96 -22.38 -26.41
C LEU A 535 7.63 -22.85 -27.69
N ASN A 536 7.28 -24.03 -28.20
CA ASN A 536 7.81 -24.53 -29.47
C ASN A 536 7.47 -23.64 -30.67
N VAL A 537 6.25 -23.10 -30.73
CA VAL A 537 5.81 -22.21 -31.82
C VAL A 537 6.47 -20.84 -31.73
N SER A 538 6.41 -20.18 -30.57
CA SER A 538 6.96 -18.84 -30.34
C SER A 538 8.48 -18.79 -30.48
N LEU A 539 9.16 -19.89 -30.18
CA LEU A 539 10.62 -20.00 -30.27
C LEU A 539 11.13 -20.50 -31.62
N SER A 540 10.22 -20.80 -32.57
CA SER A 540 10.58 -21.19 -33.93
C SER A 540 11.02 -19.98 -34.78
N PRO A 541 11.91 -20.15 -35.77
CA PRO A 541 12.35 -19.06 -36.66
C PRO A 541 11.22 -18.41 -37.48
N ARG A 542 10.07 -19.09 -37.59
CA ARG A 542 8.86 -18.62 -38.28
C ARG A 542 7.96 -17.85 -37.32
N GLY A 543 7.82 -18.31 -36.07
CA GLY A 543 7.12 -17.60 -35.00
C GLY A 543 7.80 -16.29 -34.60
N GLN A 544 9.13 -16.26 -34.50
CA GLN A 544 9.90 -15.04 -34.23
C GLN A 544 9.75 -13.99 -35.34
N ARG A 545 9.60 -14.41 -36.61
CA ARG A 545 9.35 -13.52 -37.74
C ARG A 545 7.94 -12.92 -37.71
N LEU A 546 6.94 -13.71 -37.33
CA LEU A 546 5.57 -13.24 -37.18
C LEU A 546 5.41 -12.27 -36.01
N LEU A 547 6.06 -12.54 -34.87
CA LEU A 547 6.07 -11.62 -33.72
C LEU A 547 6.68 -10.27 -34.10
N ARG A 548 7.85 -10.24 -34.77
CA ARG A 548 8.48 -9.00 -35.24
C ARG A 548 7.64 -8.20 -36.23
N GLN A 549 6.86 -8.87 -37.08
CA GLN A 549 5.96 -8.19 -38.02
C GLN A 549 4.74 -7.56 -37.32
N GLN A 550 4.33 -8.09 -36.16
CA GLN A 550 3.23 -7.54 -35.36
C GLN A 550 3.63 -6.33 -34.50
N PHE A 551 4.91 -6.20 -34.11
CA PHE A 551 5.42 -5.03 -33.40
C PHE A 551 5.70 -3.81 -34.30
N GLN A 552 5.72 -4.01 -35.62
CA GLN A 552 5.96 -2.95 -36.62
C GLN A 552 4.67 -2.35 -37.22
N GLN A 553 3.49 -2.78 -36.75
CA GLN A 553 2.16 -2.24 -37.10
C GLN A 553 1.54 -1.57 -35.88
#